data_AF-A0A2C6BYS3-F1
#
_entry.id   AF-A0A2C6BYS3-F1
#
_cell.length_a   1.000
_cell.length_b   1.000
_cell.length_c   1.000
_cell.angle_alpha   90.00
_cell.angle_beta   90.00
_cell.angle_gamma   90.00
#
_symmetry.space_group_name_H-M   'P 1'
#
loop_
_entity.id
_entity.type
_entity.pdbx_description
1 polymer ?
#
loop_
_entity_poly.entity_id
_entity_poly.type
_entity_poly.pdbx_seq_one_letter_code
_entity_poly.pdbx_strand_id
1 'polypeptide(L)'
;MKKIFIFCLFMILSLGAFAQKIKSDGKPHFDKILWTLWDEKSEYYDGPSGHGLLEIVKKNGNYYSSNSYILKNEIKKVNVKDLKKLEIYKNIYLMDNEGNIYGYDLAKKKPVLIDKELNIIKYYYEYHD
;
A
#
# COMPACT_ATOMS: atom_id res chain seq x y z
N MET A 1 -22.05 -20.20 -35.57
CA MET A 1 -22.42 -19.62 -34.26
C MET A 1 -21.42 -19.93 -33.14
N LYS A 2 -20.87 -21.16 -33.01
CA LYS A 2 -19.85 -21.49 -31.97
C LYS A 2 -18.58 -20.61 -31.99
N LYS A 3 -18.07 -20.23 -33.17
CA LYS A 3 -16.84 -19.43 -33.30
C LYS A 3 -16.97 -18.00 -32.77
N ILE A 4 -18.14 -17.36 -32.92
CA ILE A 4 -18.41 -16.01 -32.40
C ILE A 4 -18.49 -16.06 -30.87
N PHE A 5 -19.10 -17.10 -30.30
CA PHE A 5 -19.22 -17.27 -28.87
C PHE A 5 -17.86 -17.44 -28.18
N ILE A 6 -16.94 -18.18 -28.79
CA ILE A 6 -15.56 -18.35 -28.31
C ILE A 6 -14.79 -17.03 -28.40
N PHE A 7 -15.00 -16.23 -29.45
CA PHE A 7 -14.33 -14.93 -29.62
C PHE A 7 -14.84 -13.89 -28.60
N CYS A 8 -16.15 -13.87 -28.32
CA CYS A 8 -16.72 -13.04 -27.26
C CYS A 8 -16.24 -13.46 -25.87
N LEU A 9 -16.15 -14.77 -25.61
CA LEU A 9 -15.63 -15.29 -24.35
C LEU A 9 -14.15 -14.91 -24.16
N PHE A 10 -13.34 -14.97 -25.23
CA PHE A 10 -11.94 -14.58 -25.21
C PHE A 10 -11.76 -13.08 -24.98
N MET A 11 -12.63 -12.23 -25.54
CA MET A 11 -12.66 -10.78 -25.27
C MET A 11 -13.06 -10.46 -23.82
N ILE A 12 -14.06 -11.13 -23.26
CA ILE A 12 -14.49 -10.90 -21.86
C ILE A 12 -13.39 -11.36 -20.89
N LEU A 13 -12.73 -12.49 -21.18
CA LEU A 13 -11.62 -13.01 -20.38
C LEU A 13 -10.35 -12.14 -20.51
N SER A 14 -10.08 -11.55 -21.69
CA SER A 14 -8.93 -10.66 -21.88
C SER A 14 -9.11 -9.29 -21.25
N LEU A 15 -10.36 -8.80 -21.11
CA LEU A 15 -10.65 -7.59 -20.33
C LEU A 15 -10.46 -7.76 -18.82
N GLY A 16 -10.49 -9.00 -18.31
CA GLY A 16 -10.29 -9.31 -16.89
C GLY A 16 -8.83 -9.36 -16.44
N ALA A 17 -7.86 -9.29 -17.36
CA ALA A 17 -6.43 -9.44 -17.07
C ALA A 17 -5.69 -8.11 -16.84
N PHE A 18 -6.39 -6.97 -16.82
CA PHE A 18 -5.76 -5.70 -16.45
C PHE A 18 -5.57 -5.65 -14.94
N ALA A 19 -4.31 -5.62 -14.51
CA ALA A 19 -3.96 -5.36 -13.12
C ALA A 19 -4.69 -4.10 -12.65
N GLN A 20 -5.42 -4.21 -11.53
CA GLN A 20 -6.26 -3.11 -11.06
C GLN A 20 -5.35 -1.94 -10.68
N LYS A 21 -5.53 -0.79 -11.33
CA LYS A 21 -4.79 0.43 -10.97
C LYS A 21 -5.40 1.08 -9.74
N ILE A 22 -4.55 1.68 -8.91
CA ILE A 22 -4.99 2.44 -7.74
C ILE A 22 -5.85 3.64 -8.15
N LYS A 23 -6.91 3.88 -7.39
CA LYS A 23 -7.72 5.11 -7.55
C LYS A 23 -7.18 6.23 -6.67
N SER A 24 -6.71 7.32 -7.30
CA SER A 24 -6.24 8.56 -6.65
C SER A 24 -6.99 9.77 -7.18
N ASP A 25 -7.10 10.82 -6.35
CA ASP A 25 -7.60 12.16 -6.71
C ASP A 25 -6.47 13.15 -7.04
N GLY A 26 -5.22 12.67 -7.13
CA GLY A 26 -4.03 13.49 -7.41
C GLY A 26 -3.49 14.25 -6.19
N LYS A 27 -4.00 13.99 -4.98
CA LYS A 27 -3.49 14.60 -3.75
C LYS A 27 -2.67 13.61 -2.91
N PRO A 28 -1.68 14.09 -2.14
CA PRO A 28 -1.01 13.26 -1.15
C PRO A 28 -1.97 12.99 0.01
N HIS A 29 -2.37 11.73 0.21
CA HIS A 29 -3.16 11.29 1.37
C HIS A 29 -2.25 10.76 2.49
N PHE A 30 -1.16 11.49 2.76
CA PHE A 30 -0.17 11.09 3.77
C PHE A 30 -0.77 11.05 5.18
N ASP A 31 -1.78 11.87 5.45
CA ASP A 31 -2.57 11.85 6.68
C ASP A 31 -3.24 10.50 6.95
N LYS A 32 -3.56 9.73 5.91
CA LYS A 32 -4.23 8.42 6.00
C LYS A 32 -3.28 7.24 6.14
N ILE A 33 -1.98 7.46 5.90
CA ILE A 33 -0.97 6.40 5.89
C ILE A 33 0.09 6.57 6.97
N LEU A 34 0.28 7.79 7.48
CA LEU A 34 1.25 8.06 8.53
C LEU A 34 0.71 7.67 9.91
N TRP A 35 1.56 7.01 10.70
CA TRP A 35 1.26 6.58 12.07
C TRP A 35 0.10 5.58 12.15
N THR A 36 -0.02 4.77 11.11
CA THR A 36 -1.01 3.71 11.04
C THR A 36 -0.24 2.41 10.86
N LEU A 37 -0.42 1.47 11.78
CA LEU A 37 0.13 0.15 11.65
C LEU A 37 -0.69 -0.61 10.62
N TRP A 38 -0.01 -1.14 9.62
CA TRP A 38 -0.60 -1.96 8.57
C TRP A 38 -0.23 -3.40 8.81
N ASP A 39 -1.16 -4.26 8.46
CA ASP A 39 -1.01 -5.70 8.58
C ASP A 39 -1.47 -6.33 7.27
N GLU A 40 -0.81 -7.41 6.91
CA GLU A 40 -1.21 -8.21 5.76
C GLU A 40 -2.55 -8.90 6.03
N LYS A 41 -3.19 -9.34 4.95
CA LYS A 41 -4.43 -10.09 5.06
C LYS A 41 -4.13 -11.49 5.63
N SER A 42 -4.91 -11.91 6.62
CA SER A 42 -4.94 -13.29 7.13
C SER A 42 -5.32 -14.28 6.03
N GLU A 43 -4.65 -15.43 6.01
CA GLU A 43 -5.02 -16.56 5.14
C GLU A 43 -6.33 -17.24 5.60
N TYR A 44 -6.69 -17.09 6.88
CA TYR A 44 -7.78 -17.83 7.51
C TYR A 44 -9.11 -17.06 7.55
N TYR A 45 -9.06 -15.72 7.49
CA TYR A 45 -10.25 -14.88 7.58
C TYR A 45 -10.04 -13.50 6.91
N ASP A 46 -11.12 -12.75 6.72
CA ASP A 46 -11.05 -11.42 6.11
C ASP A 46 -10.66 -10.35 7.12
N GLY A 47 -9.38 -10.33 7.52
CA GLY A 47 -8.85 -9.38 8.51
C GLY A 47 -7.32 -9.37 8.58
N PRO A 48 -6.75 -8.63 9.54
CA PRO A 48 -5.30 -8.58 9.75
C PRO A 48 -4.74 -9.96 10.13
N SER A 49 -3.51 -10.25 9.75
CA SER A 49 -2.86 -11.53 10.00
C SER A 49 -2.14 -11.62 11.35
N GLY A 50 -1.83 -10.49 11.98
CA GLY A 50 -0.88 -10.37 13.09
C GLY A 50 0.58 -10.45 12.65
N HIS A 51 0.84 -10.48 11.34
CA HIS A 51 2.15 -10.70 10.72
C HIS A 51 2.38 -9.72 9.56
N GLY A 52 3.64 -9.54 9.13
CA GLY A 52 3.95 -8.63 8.03
C GLY A 52 3.60 -7.17 8.34
N LEU A 53 3.80 -6.77 9.60
CA LEU A 53 3.50 -5.43 10.08
C LEU A 53 4.34 -4.38 9.35
N LEU A 54 3.69 -3.26 9.01
CA LEU A 54 4.33 -2.10 8.39
C LEU A 54 3.71 -0.82 8.94
N GLU A 55 4.52 0.06 9.51
CA GLU A 55 4.09 1.41 9.85
C GLU A 55 4.92 2.43 9.09
N ILE A 56 4.26 3.46 8.56
CA ILE A 56 4.93 4.60 7.95
C ILE A 56 4.95 5.76 8.94
N VAL A 57 6.13 6.31 9.21
CA VAL A 57 6.34 7.38 10.19
C VAL A 57 7.02 8.59 9.57
N LYS A 58 6.89 9.76 10.23
CA LYS A 58 7.58 10.99 9.85
C LYS A 58 8.52 11.46 10.95
N LYS A 59 9.80 11.61 10.64
CA LYS A 59 10.83 12.10 11.58
C LYS A 59 11.75 13.10 10.88
N ASN A 60 12.00 14.25 11.52
CA ASN A 60 12.90 15.29 11.01
C ASN A 60 12.60 15.67 9.54
N GLY A 61 11.33 15.82 9.19
CA GLY A 61 10.89 16.17 7.84
C GLY A 61 10.93 15.03 6.80
N ASN A 62 11.49 13.87 7.15
CA ASN A 62 11.63 12.70 6.27
C ASN A 62 10.61 11.61 6.61
N TYR A 63 10.35 10.73 5.64
CA TYR A 63 9.45 9.58 5.76
C TYR A 63 10.23 8.30 5.91
N TYR A 64 9.70 7.38 6.70
CA TYR A 64 10.32 6.07 6.93
C TYR A 64 9.26 5.00 7.09
N SER A 65 9.59 3.75 6.76
CA SER A 65 8.84 2.57 7.18
C SER A 65 9.55 1.82 8.30
N SER A 66 8.74 1.17 9.13
CA SER A 66 9.11 0.30 10.24
C SER A 66 8.32 -0.99 10.14
N ASN A 67 8.92 -2.11 10.51
CA ASN A 67 8.22 -3.40 10.61
C ASN A 67 7.61 -3.65 12.00
N SER A 68 7.60 -2.61 12.84
CA SER A 68 7.08 -2.64 14.20
C SER A 68 6.33 -1.35 14.48
N TYR A 69 5.35 -1.41 15.38
CA TYR A 69 4.64 -0.24 15.86
C TYR A 69 5.55 0.72 16.63
N ILE A 70 5.48 2.00 16.28
CA ILE A 70 6.20 3.11 16.86
C ILE A 70 5.18 4.13 17.35
N LEU A 71 5.09 4.25 18.67
CA LEU A 71 4.30 5.30 19.29
C LEU A 71 4.79 6.69 18.83
N LYS A 72 3.85 7.53 18.41
CA LYS A 72 4.14 8.87 17.85
C LYS A 72 4.92 9.78 18.80
N ASN A 73 4.75 9.63 20.11
CA ASN A 73 5.52 10.37 21.13
C ASN A 73 6.94 9.82 21.35
N GLU A 74 7.22 8.57 20.94
CA GLU A 74 8.50 7.90 21.11
C GLU A 74 9.44 8.02 19.91
N ILE A 75 8.93 8.40 18.72
CA ILE A 75 9.74 8.57 17.50
C ILE A 75 10.99 9.42 17.69
N LYS A 76 10.96 10.38 18.63
CA LYS A 76 12.14 11.22 18.93
C LYS A 76 13.34 10.39 19.39
N LYS A 77 13.10 9.29 20.12
CA LYS A 77 14.10 8.36 20.65
C LYS A 77 14.52 7.28 19.64
N VAL A 78 13.67 6.98 18.66
CA VAL A 78 13.97 5.99 17.62
C VAL A 78 15.18 6.43 16.78
N ASN A 79 16.13 5.51 16.59
CA ASN A 79 17.27 5.70 15.73
C ASN A 79 16.87 5.48 14.26
N VAL A 80 17.17 6.46 13.40
CA VAL A 80 16.81 6.40 11.97
C VAL A 80 17.49 5.26 11.22
N LYS A 81 18.59 4.71 11.75
CA LYS A 81 19.28 3.55 11.15
C LYS A 81 18.45 2.26 11.23
N ASP A 82 17.51 2.19 12.16
CA ASP A 82 16.63 1.03 12.34
C ASP A 82 15.37 1.14 11.48
N LEU A 83 15.23 2.23 10.71
CA LEU A 83 14.09 2.52 9.86
C LEU A 83 14.49 2.48 8.38
N LYS A 84 13.59 2.04 7.52
CA LYS A 84 13.78 2.11 6.07
C LYS A 84 13.33 3.49 5.57
N LYS A 85 14.24 4.26 4.97
CA LYS A 85 13.90 5.60 4.44
C LYS A 85 12.99 5.48 3.22
N LEU A 86 11.98 6.35 3.15
CA LEU A 86 11.07 6.48 2.02
C LEU A 86 11.24 7.84 1.34
N GLU A 87 11.07 7.85 0.02
CA GLU A 87 11.09 9.04 -0.81
C GLU A 87 9.70 9.36 -1.35
N ILE A 88 9.42 10.64 -1.57
CA ILE A 88 8.16 11.06 -2.19
C ILE A 88 8.19 10.64 -3.67
N TYR A 89 7.22 9.84 -4.09
CA TYR A 89 7.05 9.41 -5.47
C TYR A 89 5.82 10.05 -6.11
N LYS A 90 5.99 10.64 -7.30
CA LYS A 90 4.93 11.36 -8.04
C LYS A 90 4.17 12.41 -7.19
N ASN A 91 4.81 12.98 -6.17
CA ASN A 91 4.25 13.94 -5.20
C ASN A 91 3.10 13.42 -4.31
N ILE A 92 2.63 12.18 -4.48
CA ILE A 92 1.42 11.68 -3.83
C ILE A 92 1.60 10.32 -3.14
N TYR A 93 2.70 9.63 -3.40
CA TYR A 93 3.04 8.32 -2.83
C TYR A 93 4.38 8.37 -2.09
N LEU A 94 4.68 7.30 -1.37
CA LEU A 94 5.98 7.07 -0.73
C LEU A 94 6.62 5.80 -1.33
N MET A 95 7.90 5.84 -1.66
CA MET A 95 8.61 4.72 -2.29
C MET A 95 9.84 4.35 -1.46
N ASP A 96 10.09 3.05 -1.28
CA ASP A 96 11.35 2.57 -0.71
C ASP A 96 12.45 2.39 -1.76
N ASN A 97 13.65 2.04 -1.32
CA ASN A 97 14.79 1.80 -2.20
C ASN A 97 14.68 0.52 -3.04
N GLU A 98 13.75 -0.38 -2.71
CA GLU A 98 13.46 -1.61 -3.44
C GLU A 98 12.44 -1.36 -4.58
N GLY A 99 11.82 -0.18 -4.61
CA GLY A 99 10.84 0.24 -5.61
C GLY A 99 9.40 -0.08 -5.26
N ASN A 100 9.13 -0.50 -4.02
CA ASN A 100 7.79 -0.66 -3.48
C ASN A 100 7.19 0.72 -3.24
N ILE A 101 5.97 0.94 -3.71
CA ILE A 101 5.29 2.24 -3.58
C ILE A 101 4.07 2.06 -2.67
N TYR A 102 4.04 2.84 -1.60
CA TYR A 102 3.00 2.84 -0.58
C TYR A 102 2.05 4.04 -0.81
N GLY A 103 0.76 3.76 -0.74
CA GLY A 103 -0.28 4.75 -0.92
C GLY A 103 -1.59 4.38 -0.24
N TYR A 104 -2.64 5.13 -0.57
CA TYR A 104 -3.99 4.91 -0.08
C TYR A 104 -4.98 4.89 -1.24
N ASP A 105 -5.71 3.79 -1.40
CA ASP A 105 -6.75 3.68 -2.42
C ASP A 105 -8.05 4.30 -1.91
N LEU A 106 -8.54 5.35 -2.58
CA LEU A 106 -9.75 6.06 -2.17
C LEU A 106 -11.06 5.29 -2.45
N ALA A 107 -11.08 4.39 -3.43
CA ALA A 107 -12.24 3.56 -3.69
C ALA A 107 -12.41 2.47 -2.64
N LYS A 108 -11.30 1.82 -2.25
CA LYS A 108 -11.32 0.77 -1.22
C LYS A 108 -11.19 1.30 0.21
N LYS A 109 -10.76 2.55 0.37
CA LYS A 109 -10.46 3.17 1.67
C LYS A 109 -9.45 2.33 2.47
N LYS A 110 -8.39 1.88 1.79
CA LYS A 110 -7.36 1.00 2.37
C LYS A 110 -5.96 1.43 1.96
N PRO A 111 -4.96 1.20 2.83
CA PRO A 111 -3.58 1.27 2.43
C PRO A 111 -3.22 0.18 1.41
N VAL A 112 -2.26 0.49 0.56
CA VAL A 112 -1.96 -0.34 -0.61
C VAL A 112 -0.48 -0.25 -1.00
N LEU A 113 0.06 -1.39 -1.41
CA LEU A 113 1.33 -1.51 -2.11
C LEU A 113 1.08 -1.56 -3.62
N ILE A 114 1.75 -0.69 -4.37
CA ILE A 114 1.65 -0.59 -5.83
C ILE A 114 3.02 -0.67 -6.49
N ASP A 115 3.04 -1.04 -7.77
CA ASP A 115 4.25 -1.00 -8.61
C ASP A 115 4.45 0.39 -9.26
N LYS A 116 5.54 0.53 -10.02
CA LYS A 116 5.89 1.78 -10.73
C LYS A 116 4.88 2.18 -11.82
N GLU A 117 4.12 1.21 -12.33
CA GLU A 117 3.04 1.41 -13.30
C GLU A 117 1.69 1.74 -12.63
N LEU A 118 1.70 1.83 -11.29
CA LEU A 118 0.54 2.09 -10.42
C LEU A 118 -0.47 0.95 -10.39
N ASN A 119 -0.04 -0.26 -10.75
CA ASN A 119 -0.84 -1.46 -10.56
C ASN A 119 -0.80 -1.85 -9.09
N ILE A 120 -1.95 -2.26 -8.56
CA ILE A 120 -2.07 -2.71 -7.18
C ILE A 120 -1.43 -4.10 -7.05
N ILE A 121 -0.45 -4.21 -6.16
CA ILE A 121 0.20 -5.47 -5.81
C ILE A 121 -0.57 -6.14 -4.67
N LYS A 122 -0.83 -5.41 -3.57
CA LYS A 122 -1.61 -5.91 -2.43
C LYS A 122 -2.22 -4.79 -1.60
N TYR A 123 -3.33 -5.09 -0.94
CA TYR A 123 -3.94 -4.23 0.09
C TYR A 123 -3.49 -4.65 1.48
N TYR A 124 -3.45 -3.67 2.38
CA TYR A 124 -3.25 -3.91 3.81
C TYR A 124 -4.54 -3.67 4.60
N TYR A 125 -4.59 -4.22 5.81
CA TYR A 125 -5.55 -3.86 6.85
C TYR A 125 -4.88 -2.86 7.79
N GLU A 126 -5.64 -1.87 8.23
CA GLU A 126 -5.21 -1.07 9.38
C GLU A 126 -5.37 -1.95 10.62
N TYR A 127 -4.28 -2.15 11.32
CA TYR A 127 -4.25 -2.90 12.57
C TYR A 127 -4.38 -1.92 13.73
N HIS A 128 -5.40 -2.15 14.55
CA HIS A 128 -5.67 -1.42 15.78
C HIS A 128 -5.61 -2.47 16.90
N ASP A 129 -4.68 -2.31 17.84
CA ASP A 129 -4.65 -3.11 19.08
C ASP A 129 -5.89 -2.83 19.95
#